data_AF-A0A6C0ILP3-F1
#
_entry.id   AF-A0A6C0ILP3-F1
#
_cell.length_a   1.000
_cell.length_b   1.000
_cell.length_c   1.000
_cell.angle_alpha   90.00
_cell.angle_beta   90.00
_cell.angle_gamma   90.00
#
_symmetry.space_group_name_H-M   'P 1'
#
loop_
_entity.id
_entity.type
_entity.pdbx_description
1 polymer ?
#
loop_
_entity_poly.entity_id
_entity_poly.type
_entity_poly.pdbx_seq_one_letter_code
_entity_poly.pdbx_strand_id
1 'polypeptide(L)'
;MSPVVYCGNMCHNTQYDYAIINDAIINDAIINDAIVYNTLLNNLYLIIPLFTILFTFSLATYVDKPKNKKKPIIISIEGNIGTGKSTLIEKIQDYFEHVSTNIKFGYIPEPVNIWNSVTDDDGVTILEKYYEDQHKYAFPFQMMAYISRLSIMREVLLQDYDVIIMERSMFTDCEVFAKMLYDDKKIETIEYNIYRKWFAEFIGDFPTISHIYIQAEPNVSAGRVVKRGRQGENIPLSYLEKCHEYHEQWLLEEDADIGCECETFLLLDGNKEMTDADYNEWLDQIEEFIHSKFPKDNIDCY
;
A
#
# COMPACT_ATOMS: atom_id res chain seq x y z
N MET A 1 41.91 -30.87 -37.93
CA MET A 1 41.61 -30.52 -39.34
C MET A 1 40.35 -31.27 -39.73
N SER A 2 39.32 -30.58 -40.23
CA SER A 2 38.16 -31.21 -40.89
C SER A 2 38.55 -31.67 -42.32
N PRO A 3 37.74 -32.49 -43.02
CA PRO A 3 36.56 -31.96 -43.74
C PRO A 3 35.34 -32.92 -43.78
N VAL A 4 34.35 -32.54 -44.61
CA VAL A 4 32.95 -33.01 -44.73
C VAL A 4 32.73 -33.66 -46.11
N VAL A 5 31.62 -34.42 -46.36
CA VAL A 5 30.73 -34.32 -47.56
C VAL A 5 29.61 -35.41 -47.67
N TYR A 6 28.45 -34.92 -48.10
CA TYR A 6 27.08 -35.38 -48.40
C TYR A 6 26.69 -36.73 -49.11
N CYS A 7 25.47 -37.19 -48.73
CA CYS A 7 24.28 -37.75 -49.48
C CYS A 7 24.33 -38.82 -50.61
N GLY A 8 23.28 -39.67 -50.65
CA GLY A 8 22.81 -40.39 -51.86
C GLY A 8 21.75 -41.51 -51.63
N ASN A 9 20.76 -41.62 -52.54
CA ASN A 9 19.58 -42.53 -52.43
C ASN A 9 19.44 -43.39 -53.73
N MET A 10 18.49 -44.31 -54.01
CA MET A 10 17.21 -44.77 -53.39
C MET A 10 16.78 -46.14 -54.03
N CYS A 11 15.49 -46.57 -53.87
CA CYS A 11 14.75 -47.58 -54.69
C CYS A 11 15.08 -49.09 -54.47
N HIS A 12 14.17 -50.09 -54.59
CA HIS A 12 12.71 -50.24 -54.89
C HIS A 12 12.31 -51.74 -54.63
N ASN A 13 11.06 -52.26 -54.60
CA ASN A 13 9.67 -51.76 -54.55
C ASN A 13 8.69 -52.91 -54.11
N THR A 14 7.57 -52.65 -53.43
CA THR A 14 6.39 -53.57 -53.33
C THR A 14 5.08 -52.78 -53.22
N GLN A 15 4.04 -53.16 -53.97
CA GLN A 15 2.89 -52.29 -54.25
C GLN A 15 1.57 -53.08 -54.47
N TYR A 16 0.98 -53.69 -53.43
CA TYR A 16 -0.37 -54.30 -53.56
C TYR A 16 -1.33 -54.27 -52.33
N ASP A 17 -0.88 -53.94 -51.10
CA ASP A 17 -1.76 -54.00 -49.90
C ASP A 17 -2.45 -52.68 -49.47
N TYR A 18 -2.18 -51.55 -50.13
CA TYR A 18 -2.57 -50.23 -49.61
C TYR A 18 -4.05 -49.82 -49.79
N ALA A 19 -4.83 -50.50 -50.63
CA ALA A 19 -6.18 -50.01 -50.99
C ALA A 19 -7.23 -50.26 -49.90
N ILE A 20 -7.25 -51.45 -49.29
CA ILE A 20 -8.32 -51.85 -48.33
C ILE A 20 -8.08 -51.27 -46.94
N ILE A 21 -6.82 -51.03 -46.57
CA ILE A 21 -6.44 -50.45 -45.27
C ILE A 21 -6.83 -48.96 -45.18
N ASN A 22 -6.76 -48.22 -46.31
CA ASN A 22 -7.08 -46.80 -46.33
C ASN A 22 -8.57 -46.51 -46.06
N ASP A 23 -9.51 -47.24 -46.65
CA ASP A 23 -10.94 -46.95 -46.46
C ASP A 23 -11.41 -47.21 -45.01
N ALA A 24 -10.83 -48.18 -44.30
CA ALA A 24 -11.13 -48.41 -42.89
C ALA A 24 -10.58 -47.29 -41.99
N ILE A 25 -9.31 -46.92 -42.18
CA ILE A 25 -8.64 -45.88 -41.38
C ILE A 25 -9.24 -44.49 -41.65
N ILE A 26 -9.62 -44.19 -42.89
CA ILE A 26 -10.25 -42.90 -43.24
C ILE A 26 -11.64 -42.80 -42.61
N ASN A 27 -12.43 -43.87 -42.58
CA ASN A 27 -13.74 -43.84 -41.91
C ASN A 27 -13.61 -43.70 -40.38
N ASP A 28 -12.70 -44.42 -39.73
CA ASP A 28 -12.47 -44.24 -38.28
C ASP A 28 -11.89 -42.86 -37.94
N ALA A 29 -11.03 -42.28 -38.79
CA ALA A 29 -10.52 -40.92 -38.60
C ALA A 29 -11.65 -39.88 -38.73
N ILE A 30 -12.49 -39.98 -39.77
CA ILE A 30 -13.62 -39.06 -39.98
C ILE A 30 -14.67 -39.18 -38.86
N ILE A 31 -14.93 -40.39 -38.36
CA ILE A 31 -15.86 -40.60 -37.23
C ILE A 31 -15.28 -40.02 -35.93
N ASN A 32 -13.99 -40.22 -35.65
CA ASN A 32 -13.35 -39.62 -34.48
C ASN A 32 -13.29 -38.09 -34.58
N ASP A 33 -12.92 -37.52 -35.73
CA ASP A 33 -12.95 -36.07 -35.95
C ASP A 33 -14.37 -35.51 -35.82
N ALA A 34 -15.38 -36.19 -36.36
CA ALA A 34 -16.77 -35.79 -36.20
C ALA A 34 -17.25 -35.85 -34.74
N ILE A 35 -16.86 -36.88 -33.97
CA ILE A 35 -17.17 -36.99 -32.54
C ILE A 35 -16.45 -35.90 -31.74
N VAL A 36 -15.17 -35.64 -32.03
CA VAL A 36 -14.40 -34.57 -31.40
C VAL A 36 -15.00 -33.21 -31.73
N TYR A 37 -15.38 -32.95 -32.98
CA TYR A 37 -16.01 -31.70 -33.40
C TYR A 37 -17.39 -31.51 -32.76
N ASN A 38 -18.21 -32.57 -32.67
CA ASN A 38 -19.50 -32.51 -31.99
C ASN A 38 -19.34 -32.33 -30.47
N THR A 39 -18.31 -32.93 -29.87
CA THR A 39 -17.99 -32.75 -28.44
C THR A 39 -17.47 -31.34 -28.16
N LEU A 40 -16.64 -30.78 -29.06
CA LEU A 40 -16.20 -29.39 -29.01
C LEU A 40 -17.37 -28.41 -29.20
N LEU A 41 -18.28 -28.64 -30.15
CA LEU A 41 -19.47 -27.82 -30.37
C LEU A 41 -20.45 -27.90 -29.18
N ASN A 42 -20.75 -29.09 -28.67
CA ASN A 42 -21.63 -29.26 -27.50
C ASN A 42 -21.01 -28.63 -26.23
N ASN A 43 -19.70 -28.71 -26.07
CA ASN A 43 -19.00 -27.95 -25.02
C ASN A 43 -18.99 -26.45 -25.30
N LEU A 44 -18.95 -25.99 -26.55
CA LEU A 44 -19.06 -24.57 -26.90
C LEU A 44 -20.40 -23.98 -26.43
N TYR A 45 -21.50 -24.73 -26.58
CA TYR A 45 -22.82 -24.37 -26.04
C TYR A 45 -22.89 -24.34 -24.50
N LEU A 46 -21.93 -24.94 -23.79
CA LEU A 46 -21.79 -24.83 -22.32
C LEU A 46 -20.78 -23.73 -21.92
N ILE A 47 -19.71 -23.57 -22.69
CA ILE A 47 -18.63 -22.60 -22.43
C ILE A 47 -19.07 -21.18 -22.76
N ILE A 48 -19.80 -20.94 -23.86
CA ILE A 48 -20.31 -19.60 -24.22
C ILE A 48 -21.22 -19.03 -23.12
N PRO A 49 -22.27 -19.73 -22.62
CA PRO A 49 -23.05 -19.20 -21.50
C PRO A 49 -22.20 -19.04 -20.26
N LEU A 50 -21.27 -19.95 -19.93
CA LEU A 50 -20.40 -19.79 -18.75
C LEU A 50 -19.49 -18.55 -18.86
N PHE A 51 -18.91 -18.28 -20.03
CA PHE A 51 -18.11 -17.09 -20.29
C PHE A 51 -18.96 -15.82 -20.28
N THR A 52 -20.16 -15.83 -20.87
CA THR A 52 -21.06 -14.66 -20.79
C THR A 52 -21.60 -14.44 -19.37
N ILE A 53 -21.81 -15.48 -18.57
CA ILE A 53 -22.18 -15.36 -17.16
C ILE A 53 -20.99 -14.82 -16.35
N LEU A 54 -19.77 -15.33 -16.53
CA LEU A 54 -18.57 -14.80 -15.89
C LEU A 54 -18.28 -13.35 -16.32
N PHE A 55 -18.45 -13.01 -17.59
CA PHE A 55 -18.23 -11.67 -18.11
C PHE A 55 -19.34 -10.70 -17.72
N THR A 56 -20.59 -11.14 -17.60
CA THR A 56 -21.69 -10.30 -17.08
C THR A 56 -21.66 -10.20 -15.55
N PHE A 57 -21.21 -11.21 -14.80
CA PHE A 57 -20.89 -11.07 -13.38
C PHE A 57 -19.72 -10.11 -13.18
N SER A 58 -18.65 -10.25 -13.96
CA SER A 58 -17.51 -9.33 -13.91
C SER A 58 -17.88 -7.92 -14.35
N LEU A 59 -18.84 -7.74 -15.26
CA LEU A 59 -19.38 -6.41 -15.58
C LEU A 59 -20.30 -5.90 -14.47
N ALA A 60 -21.16 -6.73 -13.90
CA ALA A 60 -22.07 -6.32 -12.82
C ALA A 60 -21.31 -5.88 -11.57
N THR A 61 -20.26 -6.61 -11.17
CA THR A 61 -19.37 -6.20 -10.07
C THR A 61 -18.48 -5.01 -10.42
N TYR A 62 -18.21 -4.75 -11.71
CA TYR A 62 -17.48 -3.57 -12.18
C TYR A 62 -18.36 -2.32 -12.34
N VAL A 63 -19.68 -2.48 -12.55
CA VAL A 63 -20.61 -1.40 -12.87
C VAL A 63 -21.19 -0.72 -11.63
N ASP A 64 -21.31 -1.40 -10.48
CA ASP A 64 -21.68 -0.79 -9.20
C ASP A 64 -20.48 -0.24 -8.42
N LYS A 65 -19.66 0.60 -9.08
CA LYS A 65 -18.95 1.67 -8.35
C LYS A 65 -20.00 2.71 -7.93
N PRO A 66 -20.25 2.97 -6.63
CA PRO A 66 -21.24 3.94 -6.21
C PRO A 66 -20.87 5.34 -6.70
N LYS A 67 -21.56 5.79 -7.75
CA LYS A 67 -21.43 7.15 -8.27
C LYS A 67 -22.00 8.12 -7.23
N ASN A 68 -21.17 9.09 -6.81
CA ASN A 68 -21.42 10.04 -5.71
C ASN A 68 -21.43 9.44 -4.29
N LYS A 69 -20.43 8.63 -3.92
CA LYS A 69 -20.01 8.58 -2.51
C LYS A 69 -19.20 9.84 -2.19
N LYS A 70 -19.55 10.56 -1.12
CA LYS A 70 -18.76 11.69 -0.58
C LYS A 70 -17.35 11.18 -0.26
N LYS A 71 -16.31 11.87 -0.73
CA LYS A 71 -14.93 11.53 -0.35
C LYS A 71 -14.75 11.85 1.15
N PRO A 72 -14.19 10.93 1.96
CA PRO A 72 -13.87 11.23 3.35
C PRO A 72 -12.77 12.29 3.44
N ILE A 73 -12.77 13.03 4.55
CA ILE A 73 -11.61 13.81 5.00
C ILE A 73 -10.56 12.81 5.47
N ILE A 74 -9.30 12.98 5.06
CA ILE A 74 -8.20 12.12 5.50
C ILE A 74 -7.22 12.95 6.32
N ILE A 75 -6.91 12.46 7.51
CA ILE A 75 -5.98 13.10 8.42
C ILE A 75 -4.91 12.08 8.83
N SER A 76 -3.64 12.40 8.61
CA SER A 76 -2.53 11.57 9.07
C SER A 76 -1.86 12.20 10.28
N ILE A 77 -1.66 11.40 11.35
CA ILE A 77 -0.86 11.82 12.49
C ILE A 77 0.61 11.49 12.19
N GLU A 78 1.40 12.53 12.07
CA GLU A 78 2.82 12.51 11.72
C GLU A 78 3.70 12.75 12.94
N GLY A 79 4.98 12.37 12.85
CA GLY A 79 5.91 12.50 13.97
C GLY A 79 7.00 11.43 13.99
N ASN A 80 8.11 11.76 14.65
CA ASN A 80 9.25 10.86 14.84
C ASN A 80 8.87 9.53 15.54
N ILE A 81 9.76 8.53 15.53
CA ILE A 81 9.54 7.27 16.25
C ILE A 81 9.53 7.56 17.75
N GLY A 82 8.50 7.10 18.46
CA GLY A 82 8.33 7.36 19.90
C GLY A 82 7.61 8.66 20.27
N THR A 83 7.15 9.49 19.33
CA THR A 83 6.46 10.76 19.67
C THR A 83 5.13 10.57 20.43
N GLY A 84 4.45 9.45 20.25
CA GLY A 84 3.15 9.15 20.90
C GLY A 84 1.96 9.00 19.95
N LYS A 85 2.18 8.96 18.63
CA LYS A 85 1.13 8.83 17.60
C LYS A 85 0.04 7.78 17.91
N SER A 86 0.40 6.50 18.09
CA SER A 86 -0.58 5.45 18.37
C SER A 86 -1.42 5.75 19.62
N THR A 87 -0.80 6.26 20.69
CA THR A 87 -1.49 6.69 21.92
C THR A 87 -2.42 7.89 21.69
N LEU A 88 -2.06 8.82 20.81
CA LEU A 88 -2.96 9.90 20.41
C LEU A 88 -4.14 9.36 19.58
N ILE A 89 -3.93 8.40 18.69
CA ILE A 89 -5.03 7.76 17.93
C ILE A 89 -5.99 7.03 18.88
N GLU A 90 -5.48 6.28 19.86
CA GLU A 90 -6.27 5.66 20.93
C GLU A 90 -7.11 6.71 21.67
N LYS A 91 -6.51 7.85 22.09
CA LYS A 91 -7.22 8.96 22.75
C LYS A 91 -8.29 9.61 21.86
N ILE A 92 -8.03 9.79 20.57
CA ILE A 92 -9.00 10.34 19.61
C ILE A 92 -10.17 9.37 19.40
N GLN A 93 -9.90 8.08 19.32
CA GLN A 93 -10.92 7.05 19.23
C GLN A 93 -11.81 7.06 20.49
N ASP A 94 -11.21 6.98 21.68
CA ASP A 94 -11.93 7.06 22.95
C ASP A 94 -12.80 8.33 23.02
N TYR A 95 -12.28 9.49 22.59
CA TYR A 95 -12.99 10.77 22.61
C TYR A 95 -14.22 10.76 21.71
N PHE A 96 -14.07 10.44 20.41
CA PHE A 96 -15.19 10.46 19.47
C PHE A 96 -16.18 9.29 19.65
N GLU A 97 -15.83 8.24 20.38
CA GLU A 97 -16.80 7.23 20.86
C GLU A 97 -17.72 7.76 21.97
N HIS A 98 -17.29 8.78 22.73
CA HIS A 98 -18.06 9.37 23.85
C HIS A 98 -18.71 10.72 23.50
N VAL A 99 -18.23 11.44 22.50
CA VAL A 99 -18.86 12.66 21.98
C VAL A 99 -20.08 12.33 21.12
N SER A 100 -21.17 13.07 21.30
CA SER A 100 -22.41 12.88 20.54
C SER A 100 -22.29 13.50 19.14
N THR A 101 -21.67 12.78 18.21
CA THR A 101 -21.48 13.19 16.81
C THR A 101 -22.10 12.20 15.82
N ASN A 102 -22.53 12.70 14.66
CA ASN A 102 -22.98 11.88 13.53
C ASN A 102 -21.81 11.51 12.58
N ILE A 103 -20.59 12.02 12.83
CA ILE A 103 -19.40 11.78 12.01
C ILE A 103 -18.93 10.34 12.18
N LYS A 104 -18.79 9.60 11.07
CA LYS A 104 -18.25 8.24 11.09
C LYS A 104 -16.73 8.27 10.94
N PHE A 105 -16.02 7.82 11.97
CA PHE A 105 -14.55 7.74 11.98
C PHE A 105 -14.03 6.36 11.58
N GLY A 106 -13.03 6.32 10.70
CA GLY A 106 -12.21 5.14 10.42
C GLY A 106 -10.78 5.36 10.89
N TYR A 107 -10.14 4.34 11.46
CA TYR A 107 -8.79 4.41 12.02
C TYR A 107 -7.84 3.44 11.31
N ILE A 108 -6.67 3.92 10.89
CA ILE A 108 -5.63 3.13 10.23
C ILE A 108 -4.34 3.18 11.07
N PRO A 109 -4.04 2.14 11.88
CA PRO A 109 -2.77 2.08 12.61
C PRO A 109 -1.59 1.77 11.68
N GLU A 110 -0.36 1.98 12.16
CA GLU A 110 0.85 1.64 11.42
C GLU A 110 0.92 0.10 11.20
N PRO A 111 1.10 -0.40 9.95
CA PRO A 111 0.93 -1.83 9.63
C PRO A 111 2.12 -2.74 10.05
N VAL A 112 2.67 -2.51 11.23
CA VAL A 112 3.81 -3.25 11.81
C VAL A 112 3.53 -4.75 11.92
N ASN A 113 2.28 -5.14 12.18
CA ASN A 113 1.85 -6.54 12.17
C ASN A 113 2.01 -7.20 10.78
N ILE A 114 1.75 -6.46 9.70
CA ILE A 114 1.93 -6.95 8.33
C ILE A 114 3.43 -7.06 8.03
N TRP A 115 4.23 -6.08 8.44
CA TRP A 115 5.70 -6.12 8.27
C TRP A 115 6.31 -7.32 9.00
N ASN A 116 5.86 -7.60 10.23
CA ASN A 116 6.29 -8.77 10.99
C ASN A 116 5.75 -10.11 10.45
N SER A 117 4.85 -10.11 9.46
CA SER A 117 4.36 -11.33 8.79
C SER A 117 5.18 -11.72 7.56
N VAL A 118 6.04 -10.82 7.06
CA VAL A 118 6.93 -11.07 5.92
C VAL A 118 8.30 -11.50 6.47
N THR A 119 8.58 -12.81 6.38
CA THR A 119 9.83 -13.41 6.87
C THR A 119 10.65 -14.05 5.76
N ASP A 120 11.93 -14.29 6.02
CA ASP A 120 12.74 -15.26 5.25
C ASP A 120 12.47 -16.72 5.67
N ASP A 121 13.22 -17.66 5.08
CA ASP A 121 13.11 -19.10 5.33
C ASP A 121 13.46 -19.49 6.79
N ASP A 122 14.24 -18.65 7.49
CA ASP A 122 14.63 -18.84 8.89
C ASP A 122 13.63 -18.18 9.88
N GLY A 123 12.60 -17.50 9.36
CA GLY A 123 11.57 -16.82 10.14
C GLY A 123 11.94 -15.40 10.59
N VAL A 124 13.04 -14.82 10.09
CA VAL A 124 13.46 -13.44 10.42
C VAL A 124 12.64 -12.45 9.60
N THR A 125 12.02 -11.49 10.27
CA THR A 125 11.11 -10.52 9.64
C THR A 125 11.84 -9.49 8.77
N ILE A 126 11.18 -8.91 7.76
CA ILE A 126 11.72 -7.81 6.96
C ILE A 126 12.09 -6.59 7.82
N LEU A 127 11.40 -6.38 8.96
CA LEU A 127 11.69 -5.30 9.90
C LEU A 127 13.00 -5.56 10.67
N GLU A 128 13.24 -6.80 11.13
CA GLU A 128 14.51 -7.19 11.74
C GLU A 128 15.66 -7.12 10.72
N LYS A 129 15.46 -7.63 9.50
CA LYS A 129 16.43 -7.51 8.41
C LYS A 129 16.77 -6.05 8.10
N TYR A 130 15.78 -5.16 8.08
CA TYR A 130 15.98 -3.72 7.87
C TYR A 130 16.88 -3.10 8.96
N TYR A 131 16.68 -3.43 10.23
CA TYR A 131 17.53 -2.92 11.31
C TYR A 131 18.91 -3.60 11.38
N GLU A 132 19.04 -4.84 10.88
CA GLU A 132 20.32 -5.56 10.75
C GLU A 132 21.20 -4.99 9.63
N ASP A 133 20.65 -4.81 8.42
CA ASP A 133 21.37 -4.31 7.25
C ASP A 133 20.51 -3.37 6.39
N GLN A 134 20.56 -2.07 6.70
CA GLN A 134 19.86 -1.06 5.94
C GLN A 134 20.36 -0.93 4.49
N HIS A 135 21.62 -1.28 4.16
CA HIS A 135 22.09 -1.18 2.76
C HIS A 135 21.47 -2.27 1.87
N LYS A 136 21.20 -3.45 2.43
CA LYS A 136 20.56 -4.54 1.68
C LYS A 136 19.03 -4.47 1.71
N TYR A 137 18.44 -4.00 2.81
CA TYR A 137 17.00 -4.14 3.04
C TYR A 137 16.20 -2.83 3.10
N ALA A 138 16.83 -1.65 2.99
CA ALA A 138 16.09 -0.38 2.95
C ALA A 138 15.07 -0.32 1.81
N PHE A 139 15.48 -0.53 0.56
CA PHE A 139 14.54 -0.47 -0.57
C PHE A 139 13.36 -1.47 -0.47
N PRO A 140 13.57 -2.80 -0.24
CA PRO A 140 12.44 -3.72 -0.10
C PRO A 140 11.57 -3.43 1.12
N PHE A 141 12.13 -2.95 2.24
CA PHE A 141 11.34 -2.53 3.39
C PHE A 141 10.49 -1.30 3.08
N GLN A 142 11.04 -0.26 2.44
CA GLN A 142 10.28 0.94 2.06
C GLN A 142 9.18 0.62 1.04
N MET A 143 9.44 -0.25 0.08
CA MET A 143 8.39 -0.75 -0.83
C MET A 143 7.29 -1.52 -0.09
N MET A 144 7.64 -2.33 0.91
CA MET A 144 6.69 -3.07 1.75
C MET A 144 5.85 -2.16 2.65
N ALA A 145 6.46 -1.16 3.28
CA ALA A 145 5.77 -0.15 4.08
C ALA A 145 4.77 0.64 3.22
N TYR A 146 5.21 1.09 2.04
CA TYR A 146 4.38 1.83 1.10
C TYR A 146 3.17 1.01 0.61
N ILE A 147 3.41 -0.22 0.10
CA ILE A 147 2.32 -1.04 -0.48
C ILE A 147 1.31 -1.52 0.55
N SER A 148 1.75 -1.82 1.79
CA SER A 148 0.84 -2.23 2.86
C SER A 148 -0.09 -1.09 3.29
N ARG A 149 0.43 0.14 3.47
CA ARG A 149 -0.42 1.30 3.75
C ARG A 149 -1.33 1.66 2.56
N LEU A 150 -0.83 1.55 1.32
CA LEU A 150 -1.63 1.75 0.11
C LEU A 150 -2.83 0.78 0.02
N SER A 151 -2.63 -0.51 0.37
CA SER A 151 -3.70 -1.52 0.36
C SER A 151 -4.77 -1.20 1.41
N ILE A 152 -4.37 -0.99 2.67
CA ILE A 152 -5.30 -0.67 3.75
C ILE A 152 -6.08 0.61 3.43
N MET A 153 -5.41 1.63 2.91
CA MET A 153 -6.06 2.89 2.54
C MET A 153 -7.12 2.69 1.45
N ARG A 154 -6.86 1.84 0.44
CA ARG A 154 -7.84 1.48 -0.60
C ARG A 154 -9.03 0.72 -0.02
N GLU A 155 -8.80 -0.21 0.91
CA GLU A 155 -9.86 -0.99 1.56
C GLU A 155 -10.76 -0.12 2.47
N VAL A 156 -10.16 0.79 3.24
CA VAL A 156 -10.88 1.73 4.11
C VAL A 156 -11.67 2.76 3.30
N LEU A 157 -11.18 3.21 2.14
CA LEU A 157 -11.93 4.09 1.24
C LEU A 157 -13.18 3.46 0.61
N LEU A 158 -13.35 2.13 0.66
CA LEU A 158 -14.61 1.48 0.28
C LEU A 158 -15.67 1.60 1.38
N GLN A 159 -15.25 1.76 2.64
CA GLN A 159 -16.12 1.86 3.81
C GLN A 159 -16.83 3.23 3.87
N ASP A 160 -17.86 3.32 4.71
CA ASP A 160 -18.71 4.50 4.84
C ASP A 160 -18.26 5.39 6.00
N TYR A 161 -17.09 6.02 5.84
CA TYR A 161 -16.52 6.96 6.80
C TYR A 161 -16.63 8.41 6.28
N ASP A 162 -16.81 9.36 7.19
CA ASP A 162 -16.71 10.80 6.94
C ASP A 162 -15.28 11.31 7.14
N VAL A 163 -14.59 10.76 8.13
CA VAL A 163 -13.20 11.09 8.49
C VAL A 163 -12.39 9.81 8.64
N ILE A 164 -11.20 9.76 8.05
CA ILE A 164 -10.22 8.69 8.23
C ILE A 164 -9.00 9.27 8.93
N ILE A 165 -8.61 8.69 10.07
CA ILE A 165 -7.42 9.07 10.83
C ILE A 165 -6.38 7.95 10.72
N MET A 166 -5.17 8.28 10.26
CA MET A 166 -4.13 7.29 9.98
C MET A 166 -2.80 7.58 10.70
N GLU A 167 -2.12 6.54 11.19
CA GLU A 167 -0.76 6.65 11.72
C GLU A 167 0.24 6.71 10.57
N ARG A 168 0.81 7.91 10.36
CA ARG A 168 1.60 8.29 9.17
C ARG A 168 0.81 8.20 7.86
N SER A 169 1.39 8.75 6.81
CA SER A 169 0.88 8.71 5.45
C SER A 169 1.89 8.13 4.47
N MET A 170 1.48 7.98 3.22
CA MET A 170 2.38 7.65 2.11
C MET A 170 3.43 8.75 1.88
N PHE A 171 3.14 10.00 2.28
CA PHE A 171 4.11 11.10 2.22
C PHE A 171 5.25 10.89 3.22
N THR A 172 4.98 10.40 4.43
CA THR A 172 6.01 10.08 5.43
C THR A 172 6.99 9.02 4.92
N ASP A 173 6.48 7.97 4.25
CA ASP A 173 7.36 6.96 3.65
C ASP A 173 8.21 7.56 2.53
N CYS A 174 7.68 8.50 1.74
CA CYS A 174 8.37 9.08 0.60
C CYS A 174 9.37 10.17 0.97
N GLU A 175 8.88 11.23 1.60
CA GLU A 175 9.62 12.47 1.86
C GLU A 175 10.45 12.40 3.16
N VAL A 176 10.09 11.54 4.11
CA VAL A 176 10.95 11.24 5.28
C VAL A 176 11.78 9.99 5.02
N PHE A 177 11.19 8.78 5.05
CA PHE A 177 11.98 7.56 5.19
C PHE A 177 12.78 7.18 3.93
N ALA A 178 12.13 7.07 2.77
CA ALA A 178 12.79 6.71 1.51
C ALA A 178 13.80 7.79 1.08
N LYS A 179 13.46 9.08 1.23
CA LYS A 179 14.37 10.19 0.94
C LYS A 179 15.61 10.16 1.86
N MET A 180 15.43 10.05 3.18
CA MET A 180 16.54 9.93 4.14
C MET A 180 17.46 8.75 3.82
N LEU A 181 16.89 7.58 3.50
CA LEU A 181 17.66 6.37 3.17
C LEU A 181 18.41 6.48 1.83
N TYR A 182 17.86 7.19 0.86
CA TYR A 182 18.53 7.52 -0.40
C TYR A 182 19.68 8.52 -0.19
N ASP A 183 19.45 9.57 0.59
CA ASP A 183 20.46 10.57 0.91
C ASP A 183 21.62 9.96 1.71
N ASP A 184 21.33 9.02 2.62
CA ASP A 184 22.29 8.15 3.34
C ASP A 184 23.01 7.09 2.48
N LYS A 185 22.67 6.95 1.19
CA LYS A 185 23.22 5.91 0.27
C LYS A 185 22.94 4.46 0.73
N LYS A 186 21.81 4.26 1.41
CA LYS A 186 21.23 2.94 1.75
C LYS A 186 20.21 2.47 0.71
N ILE A 187 19.70 3.40 -0.11
CA ILE A 187 18.92 3.14 -1.32
C ILE A 187 19.69 3.72 -2.50
N GLU A 188 19.82 2.98 -3.60
CA GLU A 188 20.49 3.44 -4.82
C GLU A 188 19.63 4.44 -5.62
N THR A 189 20.24 5.24 -6.50
CA THR A 189 19.51 6.17 -7.37
C THR A 189 18.47 5.48 -8.25
N ILE A 190 18.74 4.25 -8.73
CA ILE A 190 17.75 3.53 -9.55
C ILE A 190 16.56 3.05 -8.72
N GLU A 191 16.81 2.57 -7.50
CA GLU A 191 15.78 2.14 -6.54
C GLU A 191 14.93 3.31 -6.08
N TYR A 192 15.54 4.45 -5.73
CA TYR A 192 14.82 5.67 -5.35
C TYR A 192 13.99 6.23 -6.51
N ASN A 193 14.51 6.20 -7.74
CA ASN A 193 13.74 6.59 -8.93
C ASN A 193 12.56 5.65 -9.22
N ILE A 194 12.70 4.34 -8.93
CA ILE A 194 11.58 3.40 -8.97
C ILE A 194 10.58 3.78 -7.88
N TYR A 195 11.01 3.94 -6.63
CA TYR A 195 10.16 4.31 -5.50
C TYR A 195 9.34 5.59 -5.78
N ARG A 196 9.98 6.68 -6.21
CA ARG A 196 9.28 7.94 -6.54
C ARG A 196 8.28 7.79 -7.69
N LYS A 197 8.52 6.88 -8.65
CA LYS A 197 7.54 6.55 -9.70
C LYS A 197 6.31 5.84 -9.14
N TRP A 198 6.50 4.85 -8.26
CA TRP A 198 5.39 4.18 -7.58
C TRP A 198 4.59 5.17 -6.73
N PHE A 199 5.26 6.03 -5.97
CA PHE A 199 4.62 7.10 -5.19
C PHE A 199 3.76 8.01 -6.07
N ALA A 200 4.34 8.58 -7.13
CA ALA A 200 3.66 9.52 -8.01
C ALA A 200 2.49 8.90 -8.80
N GLU A 201 2.58 7.61 -9.16
CA GLU A 201 1.53 6.89 -9.88
C GLU A 201 0.24 6.79 -9.06
N PHE A 202 0.33 6.47 -7.76
CA PHE A 202 -0.85 6.18 -6.95
C PHE A 202 -1.29 7.31 -6.02
N ILE A 203 -0.43 8.27 -5.65
CA ILE A 203 -0.82 9.31 -4.68
C ILE A 203 -2.02 10.14 -5.16
N GLY A 204 -2.15 10.36 -6.48
CA GLY A 204 -3.29 11.06 -7.10
C GLY A 204 -4.62 10.30 -7.09
N ASP A 205 -4.65 9.00 -6.76
CA ASP A 205 -5.91 8.24 -6.60
C ASP A 205 -6.68 8.69 -5.34
N PHE A 206 -5.99 9.24 -4.35
CA PHE A 206 -6.52 9.50 -3.01
C PHE A 206 -7.06 10.94 -2.88
N PRO A 207 -8.06 11.18 -2.00
CA PRO A 207 -8.35 12.54 -1.53
C PRO A 207 -7.13 13.16 -0.84
N THR A 208 -7.06 14.50 -0.82
CA THR A 208 -6.01 15.26 -0.12
C THR A 208 -5.92 14.84 1.34
N ILE A 209 -4.70 14.65 1.83
CA ILE A 209 -4.40 14.29 3.21
C ILE A 209 -4.04 15.58 3.96
N SER A 210 -4.71 15.84 5.08
CA SER A 210 -4.29 16.86 6.05
C SER A 210 -3.37 16.24 7.10
N HIS A 211 -2.39 16.98 7.61
CA HIS A 211 -1.41 16.42 8.54
C HIS A 211 -1.60 16.97 9.97
N ILE A 212 -1.45 16.13 10.99
CA ILE A 212 -1.28 16.56 12.39
C ILE A 212 0.15 16.17 12.78
N TYR A 213 1.04 17.15 12.97
CA TYR A 213 2.44 16.89 13.29
C TYR A 213 2.67 16.95 14.80
N ILE A 214 3.01 15.80 15.41
CA ILE A 214 3.53 15.75 16.78
C ILE A 214 5.04 16.01 16.72
N GLN A 215 5.43 17.27 16.93
CA GLN A 215 6.81 17.71 16.97
C GLN A 215 7.40 17.40 18.34
N ALA A 216 8.51 16.65 18.40
CA ALA A 216 9.24 16.43 19.64
C ALA A 216 10.73 16.20 19.35
N GLU A 217 11.58 16.75 20.21
CA GLU A 217 13.02 16.62 20.16
C GLU A 217 13.47 15.15 20.06
N PRO A 218 14.54 14.85 19.30
CA PRO A 218 15.09 13.49 19.18
C PRO A 218 15.39 12.83 20.52
N ASN A 219 15.83 13.60 21.52
CA ASN A 219 16.11 13.11 22.87
C ASN A 219 14.84 12.72 23.64
N VAL A 220 13.75 13.46 23.49
CA VAL A 220 12.44 13.13 24.09
C VAL A 220 11.89 11.86 23.44
N SER A 221 11.97 11.79 22.11
CA SER A 221 11.59 10.62 21.31
C SER A 221 12.40 9.37 21.72
N ALA A 222 13.72 9.49 21.87
CA ALA A 222 14.60 8.41 22.32
C ALA A 222 14.23 7.89 23.71
N GLY A 223 13.98 8.79 24.68
CA GLY A 223 13.53 8.43 26.01
C GLY A 223 12.21 7.63 26.00
N ARG A 224 11.28 7.99 25.11
CA ARG A 224 10.01 7.28 24.92
C ARG A 224 10.19 5.91 24.25
N VAL A 225 11.07 5.77 23.26
CA VAL A 225 11.42 4.47 22.65
C VAL A 225 12.00 3.52 23.69
N VAL A 226 12.96 3.98 24.51
CA VAL A 226 13.55 3.19 25.60
C VAL A 226 12.49 2.79 26.64
N LYS A 227 11.61 3.73 27.04
CA LYS A 227 10.50 3.46 27.99
C LYS A 227 9.48 2.45 27.45
N ARG A 228 9.25 2.43 26.13
CA ARG A 228 8.37 1.46 25.45
C ARG A 228 8.98 0.06 25.39
N GLY A 229 10.31 -0.05 25.26
CA GLY A 229 11.03 -1.32 25.41
C GLY A 229 10.66 -2.42 24.39
N ARG A 230 10.24 -2.04 23.18
CA ARG A 230 9.86 -3.01 22.14
C ARG A 230 11.08 -3.80 21.69
N GLN A 231 10.98 -5.13 21.64
CA GLN A 231 12.08 -5.96 21.17
C GLN A 231 12.39 -5.64 19.69
N GLY A 232 13.68 -5.59 19.36
CA GLY A 232 14.19 -5.21 18.02
C GLY A 232 14.40 -3.70 17.80
N GLU A 233 13.77 -2.80 18.57
CA GLU A 233 13.90 -1.34 18.39
C GLU A 233 15.19 -0.76 19.03
N ASN A 234 16.36 -1.25 18.64
CA ASN A 234 17.66 -0.67 18.99
C ASN A 234 17.98 0.54 18.10
N ILE A 235 17.15 1.57 18.16
CA ILE A 235 17.23 2.75 17.29
C ILE A 235 18.24 3.75 17.89
N PRO A 236 19.34 4.10 17.19
CA PRO A 236 20.31 5.06 17.69
C PRO A 236 19.73 6.49 17.65
N LEU A 237 20.15 7.34 18.59
CA LEU A 237 19.73 8.75 18.65
C LEU A 237 19.98 9.47 17.32
N SER A 238 21.11 9.22 16.65
CA SER A 238 21.44 9.81 15.35
C SER A 238 20.51 9.42 14.20
N TYR A 239 19.77 8.32 14.31
CA TYR A 239 18.70 7.99 13.37
C TYR A 239 17.42 8.78 13.69
N LEU A 240 17.13 9.02 14.98
CA LEU A 240 16.01 9.86 15.41
C LEU A 240 16.27 11.35 15.09
N GLU A 241 17.51 11.82 15.20
CA GLU A 241 17.93 13.17 14.78
C GLU A 241 17.63 13.39 13.30
N LYS A 242 18.09 12.49 12.41
CA LYS A 242 17.74 12.54 10.98
C LYS A 242 16.23 12.42 10.74
N CYS A 243 15.55 11.51 11.42
CA CYS A 243 14.09 11.40 11.26
C CYS A 243 13.38 12.71 11.63
N HIS A 244 13.86 13.45 12.63
CA HIS A 244 13.34 14.77 12.98
C HIS A 244 13.65 15.80 11.88
N GLU A 245 14.92 15.94 11.47
CA GLU A 245 15.34 16.85 10.38
C GLU A 245 14.46 16.71 9.12
N TYR A 246 14.17 15.48 8.69
CA TYR A 246 13.35 15.22 7.50
C TYR A 246 11.84 15.46 7.73
N HIS A 247 11.33 15.39 8.96
CA HIS A 247 9.96 15.84 9.24
C HIS A 247 9.88 17.38 9.25
N GLU A 248 10.87 18.07 9.81
CA GLU A 248 10.93 19.55 9.81
C GLU A 248 10.98 20.07 8.36
N GLN A 249 11.88 19.51 7.53
CA GLN A 249 12.01 19.84 6.10
C GLN A 249 10.73 19.59 5.30
N TRP A 250 9.99 18.52 5.60
CA TRP A 250 8.76 18.19 4.89
C TRP A 250 7.57 19.05 5.34
N LEU A 251 7.41 19.26 6.66
CA LEU A 251 6.16 19.79 7.22
C LEU A 251 6.23 21.28 7.58
N LEU A 252 7.41 21.86 7.76
CA LEU A 252 7.59 23.24 8.25
C LEU A 252 8.37 24.16 7.29
N GLU A 253 9.17 23.65 6.36
CA GLU A 253 9.89 24.50 5.39
C GLU A 253 9.00 24.90 4.21
N GLU A 254 8.81 26.21 4.02
CA GLU A 254 7.94 26.79 2.97
C GLU A 254 8.40 26.48 1.52
N ASP A 255 9.69 26.17 1.34
CA ASP A 255 10.35 25.92 0.04
C ASP A 255 10.50 24.42 -0.29
N ALA A 256 9.80 23.52 0.41
CA ALA A 256 9.81 22.10 0.06
C ALA A 256 9.25 21.92 -1.36
N ASP A 257 10.11 21.54 -2.32
CA ASP A 257 9.85 21.39 -3.78
C ASP A 257 8.98 20.15 -4.08
N ILE A 258 7.83 20.11 -3.42
CA ILE A 258 6.81 19.09 -3.46
C ILE A 258 5.68 19.69 -4.29
N GLY A 259 5.25 19.00 -5.34
CA GLY A 259 4.08 19.37 -6.16
C GLY A 259 2.73 19.22 -5.44
N CYS A 260 2.73 19.38 -4.12
CA CYS A 260 1.60 19.34 -3.22
C CYS A 260 1.84 20.47 -2.21
N GLU A 261 1.14 21.60 -2.39
CA GLU A 261 1.10 22.64 -1.37
C GLU A 261 0.62 22.00 -0.06
N CYS A 262 1.39 22.10 1.03
CA CYS A 262 0.98 21.64 2.36
C CYS A 262 -0.08 22.58 2.96
N GLU A 263 -1.23 22.71 2.28
CA GLU A 263 -2.25 23.74 2.53
C GLU A 263 -2.87 23.71 3.93
N THR A 264 -2.75 22.62 4.70
CA THR A 264 -2.94 22.71 6.15
C THR A 264 -2.35 21.55 6.95
N PHE A 265 -1.65 21.90 8.02
CA PHE A 265 -1.34 21.00 9.13
C PHE A 265 -1.71 21.61 10.48
N LEU A 266 -1.85 20.76 11.50
CA LEU A 266 -1.93 21.15 12.91
C LEU A 266 -0.63 20.75 13.60
N LEU A 267 0.01 21.68 14.32
CA LEU A 267 1.25 21.43 15.06
C LEU A 267 0.94 21.16 16.54
N LEU A 268 1.47 20.06 17.09
CA LEU A 268 1.31 19.67 18.49
C LEU A 268 2.69 19.53 19.16
N ASP A 269 2.92 20.30 20.23
CA ASP A 269 4.18 20.25 21.00
C ASP A 269 4.27 18.98 21.86
N GLY A 270 4.88 17.95 21.29
CA GLY A 270 5.14 16.67 21.93
C GLY A 270 6.34 16.67 22.87
N ASN A 271 6.96 17.79 23.26
CA ASN A 271 8.11 17.80 24.16
C ASN A 271 7.75 17.63 25.65
N LYS A 272 6.54 18.04 26.07
CA LYS A 272 6.06 17.87 27.44
C LYS A 272 5.76 16.39 27.77
N GLU A 273 5.86 16.02 29.05
CA GLU A 273 5.24 14.76 29.53
C GLU A 273 3.72 15.00 29.60
N MET A 274 2.98 14.30 28.74
CA MET A 274 1.54 14.51 28.57
C MET A 274 0.74 14.04 29.79
N THR A 275 0.01 14.96 30.42
CA THR A 275 -1.06 14.65 31.37
C THR A 275 -2.40 14.48 30.64
N ASP A 276 -3.44 13.98 31.32
CA ASP A 276 -4.79 13.93 30.74
C ASP A 276 -5.33 15.32 30.36
N ALA A 277 -4.91 16.39 31.05
CA ALA A 277 -5.28 17.76 30.70
C ALA A 277 -4.63 18.22 29.38
N ASP A 278 -3.37 17.83 29.14
CA ASP A 278 -2.66 18.12 27.89
C ASP A 278 -3.26 17.35 26.71
N TYR A 279 -3.73 16.11 26.94
CA TYR A 279 -4.45 15.36 25.91
C TYR A 279 -5.81 15.99 25.59
N ASN A 280 -6.56 16.49 26.59
CA ASN A 280 -7.82 17.19 26.33
C ASN A 280 -7.59 18.47 25.50
N GLU A 281 -6.56 19.26 25.83
CA GLU A 281 -6.16 20.44 25.04
C GLU A 281 -5.83 20.09 23.57
N TRP A 282 -5.22 18.93 23.33
CA TRP A 282 -4.99 18.43 21.97
C TRP A 282 -6.27 17.94 21.30
N LEU A 283 -7.16 17.25 22.02
CA LEU A 283 -8.41 16.73 21.48
C LEU A 283 -9.33 17.87 21.03
N ASP A 284 -9.43 18.96 21.80
CA ASP A 284 -10.18 20.16 21.44
C ASP A 284 -9.62 20.79 20.13
N GLN A 285 -8.29 20.94 20.02
CA GLN A 285 -7.64 21.45 18.80
C GLN A 285 -7.84 20.52 17.59
N ILE A 286 -7.85 19.21 17.81
CA ILE A 286 -8.05 18.20 16.76
C ILE A 286 -9.50 18.19 16.29
N GLU A 287 -10.47 18.34 17.18
CA GLU A 287 -11.89 18.52 16.85
C GLU A 287 -12.11 19.80 16.02
N GLU A 288 -11.58 20.95 16.45
CA GLU A 288 -11.62 22.18 15.66
C GLU A 288 -10.96 22.01 14.28
N PHE A 289 -9.80 21.35 14.22
CA PHE A 289 -9.10 21.08 12.96
C PHE A 289 -9.92 20.17 12.04
N ILE A 290 -10.54 19.10 12.56
CA ILE A 290 -11.45 18.21 11.81
C ILE A 290 -12.63 19.01 11.26
N HIS A 291 -13.31 19.79 12.10
CA HIS A 291 -14.44 20.62 11.67
C HIS A 291 -14.04 21.65 10.60
N SER A 292 -12.82 22.20 10.67
CA SER A 292 -12.30 23.12 9.63
C SER A 292 -12.20 22.49 8.23
N LYS A 293 -12.15 21.15 8.12
CA LYS A 293 -12.07 20.43 6.83
C LYS A 293 -13.42 20.13 6.19
N PHE A 294 -14.53 20.28 6.92
CA PHE A 294 -15.86 20.12 6.33
C PHE A 294 -16.22 21.34 5.47
N PRO A 295 -16.81 21.16 4.27
CA PRO A 295 -17.31 22.27 3.48
C PRO A 295 -18.35 23.08 4.26
N LYS A 296 -18.22 24.42 4.24
CA LYS A 296 -19.08 25.33 5.01
C LYS A 296 -20.56 25.25 4.65
N ASP A 297 -20.89 24.71 3.47
CA ASP A 297 -22.26 24.47 3.01
C ASP A 297 -22.93 23.22 3.61
N ASN A 298 -22.23 22.45 4.46
CA ASN A 298 -22.79 21.31 5.22
C ASN A 298 -23.05 21.61 6.71
N ILE A 299 -22.97 22.88 7.13
CA ILE A 299 -23.35 23.29 8.48
C ILE A 299 -24.87 23.51 8.54
N ASP A 300 -25.63 22.43 8.36
CA ASP A 300 -26.91 22.31 9.05
C ASP A 300 -26.57 22.09 10.53
N CYS A 301 -27.08 22.96 11.40
CA CYS A 301 -26.70 22.98 12.82
C CYS A 301 -27.05 21.65 13.52
N TYR A 302 -26.03 21.04 14.14
CA TYR A 302 -26.14 19.94 15.09
C TYR A 302 -25.32 20.27 16.33
#